data_AF-A0AAD6X261-F1
#
_entry.id   AF-A0AAD6X261-F1
#
_cell.length_a   1.000
_cell.length_b   1.000
_cell.length_c   1.000
_cell.angle_alpha   90.00
_cell.angle_beta   90.00
_cell.angle_gamma   90.00
#
_symmetry.space_group_name_H-M   'P 1'
#
loop_
_entity.id
_entity.type
_entity.pdbx_description
1 polymer ?
#
loop_
_entity_poly.entity_id
_entity_poly.type
_entity_poly.pdbx_seq_one_letter_code
_entity_poly.pdbx_strand_id
1 'polypeptide(L)'
;MHFLPIPPPRSHDEFPLVQFWYRKDFKDTDLATFGDNDKHQKLGFLEHEDGRQYTKEEIKAQRKHTSTAFQTLLLRGLAPPTWSQASSVAVNWFRAEMLTHCPDLALCAANWKVDVLATEVYSQWSRRRDVEIQERLEDEAMKKKTEQGKKAQKRKAVEDDSEEDADLPPSKSKKQRSEPKLDKVKSRSEKRRKKKKATANSSDVSSVLSSNSRNTTHPPSLPASQPPSRAATLSPAPAADIDPSELANATPYNRYHQRHHQAQILLRRLVYSGIFGKSAPKAQRLNPPQQQDASTSAITTAAAGQTEATQHSSDSTAATSSSDNAPRKSKSKPHKPGAAHTAWNMFARKHMKKNHKHTTAEVRAVFSAMSPPELQTWKVKAATKQIQKGGNASEESDSEGEGEATQSATA
;
A
#
# COMPACT_ATOMS: atom_id res chain seq x y z
N MET A 1 14.95 27.04 1.18
CA MET A 1 14.95 26.17 -0.01
C MET A 1 14.69 27.07 -1.20
N HIS A 2 15.51 27.00 -2.26
CA HIS A 2 15.16 27.69 -3.51
C HIS A 2 14.05 26.89 -4.18
N PHE A 3 12.89 27.52 -4.37
CA PHE A 3 11.86 27.00 -5.25
C PHE A 3 12.34 27.23 -6.68
N LEU A 4 12.57 26.15 -7.42
CA LEU A 4 12.76 26.25 -8.86
C LEU A 4 11.48 26.89 -9.44
N PRO A 5 11.58 27.93 -10.29
CA PRO A 5 10.41 28.48 -10.96
C PRO A 5 9.77 27.38 -11.82
N ILE A 6 8.45 27.26 -11.76
CA ILE A 6 7.73 26.39 -12.69
C ILE A 6 7.82 27.05 -14.07
N PRO A 7 8.30 26.35 -15.13
CA PRO A 7 8.33 26.91 -16.48
C PRO A 7 6.94 27.41 -16.91
N PRO A 8 6.85 28.49 -17.72
CA PRO A 8 5.57 28.98 -18.19
C PRO A 8 4.83 27.87 -18.97
N PRO A 9 3.48 27.82 -18.87
CA PRO A 9 2.70 26.93 -19.73
C PRO A 9 2.96 27.26 -21.20
N ARG A 10 3.21 26.23 -22.01
CA ARG A 10 3.31 26.36 -23.48
C ARG A 10 1.91 26.51 -24.08
N SER A 11 1.80 26.99 -25.33
CA SER A 11 0.52 26.98 -26.05
C SER A 11 0.36 25.72 -26.89
N HIS A 12 -0.88 25.29 -27.13
CA HIS A 12 -1.17 24.24 -28.10
C HIS A 12 -0.86 24.70 -29.53
N ASP A 13 -1.03 25.99 -29.82
CA ASP A 13 -0.81 26.56 -31.17
C ASP A 13 0.67 26.51 -31.60
N GLU A 14 1.59 26.45 -30.63
CA GLU A 14 3.03 26.30 -30.85
C GLU A 14 3.42 24.83 -31.12
N PHE A 15 2.62 23.86 -30.66
CA PHE A 15 2.91 22.42 -30.71
C PHE A 15 1.71 21.61 -31.23
N PRO A 16 1.20 21.89 -32.46
CA PRO A 16 -0.04 21.31 -32.98
C PRO A 16 0.03 19.81 -33.28
N LEU A 17 1.22 19.19 -33.17
CA LEU A 17 1.42 17.75 -33.32
C LEU A 17 1.19 16.95 -32.02
N VAL A 18 1.16 17.63 -30.86
CA VAL A 18 0.97 17.01 -29.55
C VAL A 18 -0.52 16.70 -29.35
N GLN A 19 -0.88 15.41 -29.31
CA GLN A 19 -2.30 15.00 -29.32
C GLN A 19 -2.94 15.13 -27.94
N PHE A 20 -2.19 14.85 -26.86
CA PHE A 20 -2.76 14.73 -25.52
C PHE A 20 -2.65 16.03 -24.71
N TRP A 21 -3.20 17.12 -25.22
CA TRP A 21 -3.12 18.42 -24.53
C TRP A 21 -3.92 18.45 -23.23
N TYR A 22 -5.14 17.88 -23.22
CA TYR A 22 -6.01 17.76 -22.07
C TYR A 22 -6.16 16.31 -21.61
N ARG A 23 -6.42 16.12 -20.31
CA ARG A 23 -6.58 14.79 -19.70
C ARG A 23 -7.79 14.00 -20.23
N LYS A 24 -8.75 14.67 -20.88
CA LYS A 24 -9.92 14.03 -21.51
C LYS A 24 -9.51 13.32 -22.80
N ASP A 25 -8.69 13.96 -23.63
CA ASP A 25 -8.24 13.48 -24.94
C ASP A 25 -7.58 12.09 -24.84
N PHE A 26 -6.75 11.88 -23.80
CA PHE A 26 -6.14 10.59 -23.51
C PHE A 26 -7.11 9.52 -22.97
N LYS A 27 -8.22 9.90 -22.33
CA LYS A 27 -9.26 8.93 -21.87
C LYS A 27 -10.15 8.46 -23.01
N ASP A 28 -10.42 9.36 -23.96
CA ASP A 28 -11.33 9.12 -25.07
C ASP A 28 -10.61 8.36 -26.22
N THR A 29 -9.28 8.42 -26.24
CA THR A 29 -8.42 7.60 -27.12
C THR A 29 -8.51 6.12 -26.76
N ASP A 30 -8.86 5.28 -27.73
CA ASP A 30 -8.96 3.84 -27.51
C ASP A 30 -7.58 3.26 -27.13
N LEU A 31 -7.52 2.69 -25.92
CA LEU A 31 -6.32 2.06 -25.36
C LEU A 31 -5.82 0.90 -26.24
N ALA A 32 -6.69 0.31 -27.06
CA ALA A 32 -6.33 -0.71 -28.05
C ALA A 32 -5.16 -0.29 -28.97
N THR A 33 -5.04 1.01 -29.27
CA THR A 33 -3.97 1.59 -30.11
C THR A 33 -2.56 1.28 -29.57
N PHE A 34 -2.40 1.12 -28.26
CA PHE A 34 -1.09 0.94 -27.60
C PHE A 34 -0.62 -0.52 -27.48
N GLY A 35 -1.40 -1.48 -27.99
CA GLY A 35 -1.06 -2.91 -27.96
C GLY A 35 -1.33 -3.58 -26.62
N ASP A 36 -2.13 -4.65 -26.64
CA ASP A 36 -2.80 -5.27 -25.47
C ASP A 36 -1.87 -5.95 -24.42
N ASN A 37 -0.55 -5.84 -24.58
CA ASN A 37 0.44 -6.50 -23.72
C ASN A 37 1.43 -5.55 -23.03
N ASP A 38 1.39 -4.24 -23.31
CA ASP A 38 2.42 -3.35 -22.79
C ASP A 38 2.08 -2.69 -21.44
N LYS A 39 2.91 -2.96 -20.43
CA LYS A 39 2.86 -2.32 -19.09
C LYS A 39 3.18 -0.81 -19.15
N HIS A 40 3.65 -0.32 -20.29
CA HIS A 40 3.92 1.09 -20.56
C HIS A 40 2.69 1.87 -21.07
N GLN A 41 1.61 1.20 -21.51
CA GLN A 41 0.35 1.79 -22.00
C GLN A 41 -0.23 2.90 -21.11
N LYS A 42 -0.12 2.78 -19.79
CA LYS A 42 -0.55 3.81 -18.82
C LYS A 42 0.13 5.17 -18.98
N LEU A 43 1.27 5.23 -19.67
CA LEU A 43 2.04 6.45 -19.93
C LEU A 43 2.11 6.75 -21.44
N GLY A 44 1.18 6.20 -22.23
CA GLY A 44 1.07 6.47 -23.68
C GLY A 44 0.75 7.93 -24.03
N PHE A 45 0.44 8.77 -23.04
CA PHE A 45 0.30 10.22 -23.18
C PHE A 45 1.63 11.00 -23.22
N LEU A 46 2.76 10.33 -23.05
CA LEU A 46 4.08 10.95 -23.11
C LEU A 46 4.50 11.07 -24.58
N GLU A 47 4.57 12.31 -25.04
CA GLU A 47 4.86 12.73 -26.41
C GLU A 47 5.94 13.81 -26.35
N HIS A 48 6.84 13.80 -27.34
CA HIS A 48 7.79 14.89 -27.58
C HIS A 48 7.12 16.08 -28.29
N GLU A 49 7.87 17.18 -28.48
CA GLU A 49 7.42 18.38 -29.21
C GLU A 49 6.96 18.09 -30.65
N ASP A 50 7.44 17.00 -31.29
CA ASP A 50 7.04 16.56 -32.63
C ASP A 50 5.80 15.64 -32.67
N GLY A 51 5.13 15.43 -31.52
CA GLY A 51 3.99 14.52 -31.39
C GLY A 51 4.37 13.03 -31.36
N ARG A 52 5.67 12.68 -31.39
CA ARG A 52 6.11 11.29 -31.32
C ARG A 52 6.00 10.77 -29.90
N GLN A 53 5.42 9.58 -29.75
CA GLN A 53 5.33 8.90 -28.45
C GLN A 53 6.71 8.49 -27.93
N TYR A 54 6.90 8.58 -26.61
CA TYR A 54 8.12 8.15 -25.94
C TYR A 54 8.39 6.65 -26.13
N THR A 55 9.66 6.31 -26.40
CA THR A 55 10.14 4.92 -26.42
C THR A 55 10.12 4.28 -25.03
N LYS A 56 10.28 2.95 -24.99
CA LYS A 56 10.32 2.20 -23.72
C LYS A 56 11.56 2.56 -22.89
N GLU A 57 12.69 2.88 -23.52
CA GLU A 57 13.89 3.37 -22.84
C GLU A 57 13.63 4.74 -22.20
N GLU A 58 13.03 5.69 -22.92
CA GLU A 58 12.72 7.03 -22.41
C GLU A 58 11.72 6.98 -21.26
N ILE A 59 10.63 6.20 -21.38
CA ILE A 59 9.69 5.97 -20.26
C ILE A 59 10.41 5.37 -19.05
N LYS A 60 11.37 4.46 -19.26
CA LYS A 60 12.17 3.85 -18.17
C LYS A 60 13.11 4.87 -17.52
N ALA A 61 13.77 5.71 -18.30
CA ALA A 61 14.61 6.81 -17.81
C ALA A 61 13.77 7.81 -16.99
N GLN A 62 12.62 8.21 -17.52
CA GLN A 62 11.72 9.16 -16.87
C GLN A 62 11.17 8.62 -15.53
N ARG A 63 10.82 7.33 -15.47
CA ARG A 63 10.45 6.65 -14.19
C ARG A 63 11.61 6.60 -13.19
N LYS A 64 12.86 6.42 -13.66
CA LYS A 64 14.06 6.44 -12.80
C LYS A 64 14.29 7.83 -12.21
N HIS A 65 14.23 8.88 -13.03
CA HIS A 65 14.36 10.26 -12.55
C HIS A 65 13.23 10.62 -11.58
N THR A 66 11.97 10.31 -11.93
CA THR A 66 10.79 10.50 -11.05
C THR A 66 10.99 9.83 -9.67
N SER A 67 11.56 8.62 -9.63
CA SER A 67 11.86 7.92 -8.37
C SER A 67 12.96 8.62 -7.55
N THR A 68 13.92 9.26 -8.22
CA THR A 68 14.98 10.07 -7.59
C THR A 68 14.39 11.35 -6.98
N ALA A 69 13.47 12.02 -7.69
CA ALA A 69 12.72 13.16 -7.15
C ALA A 69 11.91 12.80 -5.90
N PHE A 70 11.27 11.62 -5.86
CA PHE A 70 10.59 11.14 -4.65
C PHE A 70 11.55 10.82 -3.50
N GLN A 71 12.75 10.29 -3.78
CA GLN A 71 13.78 10.11 -2.77
C GLN A 71 14.25 11.47 -2.20
N THR A 72 14.39 12.49 -3.04
CA THR A 72 14.69 13.86 -2.60
C THR A 72 13.57 14.45 -1.74
N LEU A 73 12.29 14.27 -2.09
CA LEU A 73 11.15 14.64 -1.23
C LEU A 73 11.20 13.91 0.12
N LEU A 74 11.60 12.64 0.14
CA LEU A 74 11.67 11.84 1.37
C LEU A 74 12.76 12.34 2.31
N LEU A 75 13.96 12.59 1.77
CA LEU A 75 15.10 13.15 2.52
C LEU A 75 14.79 14.55 3.07
N ARG A 76 13.97 15.34 2.34
CA ARG A 76 13.50 16.67 2.77
C ARG A 76 12.29 16.63 3.71
N GLY A 77 11.76 15.45 4.06
CA GLY A 77 10.57 15.33 4.91
C GLY A 77 9.25 15.75 4.28
N LEU A 78 9.22 15.93 2.95
CA LEU A 78 8.08 16.40 2.16
C LEU A 78 7.31 15.28 1.45
N ALA A 79 7.84 14.05 1.41
CA ALA A 79 7.16 12.90 0.81
C ALA A 79 5.89 12.50 1.62
N PRO A 80 4.69 12.52 1.02
CA PRO A 80 3.44 12.24 1.73
C PRO A 80 3.20 10.73 1.96
N PRO A 81 2.22 10.32 2.79
CA PRO A 81 1.82 8.91 2.88
C PRO A 81 1.30 8.37 1.54
N THR A 82 0.44 9.14 0.85
CA THR A 82 -0.02 8.87 -0.51
C THR A 82 0.13 10.13 -1.37
N TRP A 83 0.32 9.98 -2.69
CA TRP A 83 0.50 11.15 -3.56
C TRP A 83 -0.70 12.11 -3.56
N SER A 84 -1.92 11.58 -3.38
CA SER A 84 -3.16 12.36 -3.17
C SER A 84 -3.18 13.22 -1.90
N GLN A 85 -2.23 13.01 -0.98
CA GLN A 85 -2.04 13.78 0.25
C GLN A 85 -0.75 14.63 0.21
N ALA A 86 -0.16 14.83 -0.97
CA ALA A 86 0.96 15.75 -1.15
C ALA A 86 0.57 17.18 -0.76
N SER A 87 1.42 17.86 0.00
CA SER A 87 1.25 19.30 0.25
C SER A 87 1.48 20.09 -1.04
N SER A 88 0.87 21.27 -1.16
CA SER A 88 1.12 22.18 -2.30
C SER A 88 2.61 22.47 -2.51
N VAL A 89 3.38 22.57 -1.43
CA VAL A 89 4.85 22.72 -1.43
C VAL A 89 5.53 21.52 -2.11
N ALA A 90 5.14 20.28 -1.76
CA ALA A 90 5.71 19.07 -2.35
C ALA A 90 5.31 18.89 -3.82
N VAL A 91 4.05 19.20 -4.17
CA VAL A 91 3.55 19.17 -5.56
C VAL A 91 4.28 20.18 -6.43
N ASN A 92 4.39 21.44 -5.98
CA ASN A 92 5.05 22.49 -6.74
C ASN A 92 6.55 22.23 -6.90
N TRP A 93 7.23 21.76 -5.85
CA TRP A 93 8.64 21.36 -5.97
C TRP A 93 8.82 20.21 -6.97
N PHE A 94 7.99 19.17 -6.88
CA PHE A 94 8.06 18.03 -7.79
C PHE A 94 7.78 18.45 -9.24
N ARG A 95 6.76 19.29 -9.48
CA ARG A 95 6.47 19.81 -10.82
C ARG A 95 7.65 20.60 -11.38
N ALA A 96 8.22 21.52 -10.61
CA ALA A 96 9.36 22.32 -11.08
C ALA A 96 10.59 21.44 -11.39
N GLU A 97 10.92 20.46 -10.54
CA GLU A 97 11.98 19.48 -10.77
C GLU A 97 11.76 18.70 -12.09
N MET A 98 10.58 18.10 -12.24
CA MET A 98 10.25 17.28 -13.41
C MET A 98 10.20 18.08 -14.72
N LEU A 99 9.67 19.30 -14.69
CA LEU A 99 9.58 20.17 -15.87
C LEU A 99 10.94 20.79 -16.24
N THR A 100 11.84 20.97 -15.27
CA THR A 100 13.23 21.38 -15.54
C THR A 100 14.01 20.25 -16.22
N HIS A 101 13.82 18.99 -15.80
CA HIS A 101 14.51 17.85 -16.41
C HIS A 101 13.90 17.39 -17.73
N CYS A 102 12.58 17.53 -17.90
CA CYS A 102 11.83 17.02 -19.04
C CYS A 102 10.78 18.06 -19.49
N PRO A 103 11.17 19.03 -20.33
CA PRO A 103 10.29 20.10 -20.80
C PRO A 103 9.05 19.61 -21.55
N ASP A 104 9.11 18.44 -22.19
CA ASP A 104 7.97 17.81 -22.90
C ASP A 104 6.75 17.58 -21.99
N LEU A 105 6.96 17.42 -20.67
CA LEU A 105 5.86 17.32 -19.71
C LEU A 105 5.05 18.64 -19.57
N ALA A 106 5.60 19.77 -20.01
CA ALA A 106 4.92 21.06 -20.10
C ALA A 106 3.94 21.15 -21.29
N LEU A 107 4.00 20.20 -22.24
CA LEU A 107 3.13 20.11 -23.42
C LEU A 107 1.74 19.56 -23.05
N CYS A 108 1.09 20.21 -22.08
CA CYS A 108 -0.26 19.91 -21.62
C CYS A 108 -0.88 21.01 -20.76
N ALA A 109 -2.21 21.08 -20.76
CA ALA A 109 -2.97 21.98 -19.90
C ALA A 109 -2.78 21.66 -18.40
N ALA A 110 -2.47 22.69 -17.60
CA ALA A 110 -2.37 22.61 -16.13
C ALA A 110 -1.42 21.52 -15.58
N ASN A 111 -0.37 21.14 -16.34
CA ASN A 111 0.64 20.14 -15.94
C ASN A 111 0.08 18.72 -15.68
N TRP A 112 -1.06 18.35 -16.28
CA TRP A 112 -1.72 17.08 -15.96
C TRP A 112 -0.86 15.84 -16.29
N LYS A 113 0.01 15.91 -17.32
CA LYS A 113 0.95 14.82 -17.67
C LYS A 113 1.90 14.54 -16.49
N VAL A 114 2.44 15.59 -15.84
CA VAL A 114 3.29 15.49 -14.63
C VAL A 114 2.53 14.83 -13.48
N ASP A 115 1.30 15.27 -13.21
CA ASP A 115 0.51 14.77 -12.07
C ASP A 115 0.11 13.29 -12.21
N VAL A 116 -0.20 12.85 -13.44
CA VAL A 116 -0.52 11.44 -13.74
C VAL A 116 0.74 10.57 -13.66
N LEU A 117 1.85 11.04 -14.23
CA LEU A 117 3.16 10.37 -14.09
C LEU A 117 3.53 10.19 -12.61
N ALA A 118 3.39 11.26 -11.82
CA ALA A 118 3.65 11.22 -10.39
C ALA A 118 2.78 10.18 -9.67
N THR A 119 1.47 10.19 -9.92
CA THR A 119 0.51 9.27 -9.31
C THR A 119 0.85 7.80 -9.59
N GLU A 120 1.16 7.46 -10.85
CA GLU A 120 1.48 6.09 -11.23
C GLU A 120 2.80 5.62 -10.60
N VAL A 121 3.88 6.42 -10.73
CA VAL A 121 5.21 6.04 -10.25
C VAL A 121 5.28 6.06 -8.72
N TYR A 122 4.65 7.02 -8.04
CA TYR A 122 4.68 7.12 -6.57
C TYR A 122 4.13 5.85 -5.92
N SER A 123 3.04 5.32 -6.46
CA SER A 123 2.40 4.12 -5.93
C SER A 123 3.27 2.85 -6.07
N GLN A 124 4.22 2.83 -7.00
CA GLN A 124 5.17 1.73 -7.21
C GLN A 124 6.43 1.94 -6.36
N TRP A 125 6.94 3.17 -6.31
CA TRP A 125 8.08 3.58 -5.49
C TRP A 125 7.81 3.38 -4.00
N SER A 126 6.67 3.86 -3.48
CA SER A 126 6.33 3.78 -2.06
C SER A 126 6.26 2.34 -1.57
N ARG A 127 5.65 1.43 -2.35
CA ARG A 127 5.57 0.00 -2.01
C ARG A 127 6.94 -0.66 -1.94
N ARG A 128 7.87 -0.32 -2.84
CA ARG A 128 9.24 -0.86 -2.81
C ARG A 128 9.98 -0.36 -1.57
N ARG A 129 9.90 0.94 -1.29
CA ARG A 129 10.48 1.56 -0.10
C ARG A 129 9.94 0.92 1.19
N ASP A 130 8.62 0.67 1.27
CA ASP A 130 8.00 0.10 2.45
C ASP A 130 8.44 -1.37 2.70
N VAL A 131 8.72 -2.12 1.63
CA VAL A 131 9.36 -3.45 1.72
C VAL A 131 10.81 -3.35 2.18
N GLU A 132 11.62 -2.47 1.58
CA GLU A 132 13.02 -2.27 1.96
C GLU A 132 13.17 -1.82 3.43
N ILE A 133 12.27 -0.96 3.93
CA ILE A 133 12.22 -0.56 5.33
C ILE A 133 11.89 -1.76 6.24
N GLN A 134 10.98 -2.64 5.81
CA GLN A 134 10.59 -3.83 6.57
C GLN A 134 11.74 -4.85 6.63
N GLU A 135 12.44 -5.09 5.52
CA GLU A 135 13.60 -5.98 5.45
C GLU A 135 14.72 -5.50 6.40
N ARG A 136 15.11 -4.21 6.31
CA ARG A 136 16.10 -3.60 7.24
C ARG A 136 15.69 -3.71 8.73
N LEU A 137 14.39 -3.59 9.03
CA LEU A 137 13.87 -3.75 10.39
C LEU A 137 13.97 -5.19 10.90
N GLU A 138 13.75 -6.17 10.02
CA GLU A 138 13.88 -7.59 10.33
C GLU A 138 15.36 -7.96 10.54
N ASP A 139 16.27 -7.45 9.72
CA ASP A 139 17.73 -7.62 9.86
C ASP A 139 18.26 -7.01 11.17
N GLU A 140 17.85 -5.79 11.51
CA GLU A 140 18.19 -5.17 12.80
C GLU A 140 17.65 -5.99 13.99
N ALA A 141 16.46 -6.59 13.86
CA ALA A 141 15.87 -7.43 14.89
C ALA A 141 16.58 -8.79 15.01
N MET A 142 17.09 -9.36 13.92
CA MET A 142 17.95 -10.54 13.92
C MET A 142 19.28 -10.22 14.63
N LYS A 143 19.97 -9.15 14.23
CA LYS A 143 21.25 -8.73 14.81
C LYS A 143 21.16 -8.51 16.33
N LYS A 144 20.11 -7.80 16.79
CA LYS A 144 19.85 -7.56 18.22
C LYS A 144 19.63 -8.86 19.02
N LYS A 145 19.05 -9.91 18.43
CA LYS A 145 18.91 -11.23 19.09
C LYS A 145 20.25 -11.94 19.22
N THR A 146 21.07 -11.94 18.16
CA THR A 146 22.39 -12.58 18.15
C THR A 146 23.35 -11.95 19.17
N GLU A 147 23.35 -10.62 19.29
CA GLU A 147 24.16 -9.90 20.28
C GLU A 147 23.71 -10.18 21.74
N GLN A 148 22.41 -10.36 21.98
CA GLN A 148 21.90 -10.73 23.30
C GLN A 148 22.28 -12.16 23.70
N GLY A 149 22.27 -13.11 22.77
CA GLY A 149 22.70 -14.49 23.01
C GLY A 149 24.16 -14.60 23.48
N LYS A 150 25.08 -13.89 22.80
CA LYS A 150 26.51 -13.89 23.15
C LYS A 150 26.77 -13.32 24.56
N LYS A 151 26.02 -12.29 24.98
CA LYS A 151 26.13 -11.71 26.34
C LYS A 151 25.62 -12.65 27.43
N ALA A 152 24.64 -13.50 27.14
CA ALA A 152 24.14 -14.48 28.11
C ALA A 152 25.14 -15.63 28.33
N GLN A 153 25.84 -16.08 27.29
CA GLN A 153 26.85 -17.15 27.40
C GLN A 153 28.10 -16.70 28.16
N LYS A 154 28.62 -15.49 27.93
CA LYS A 154 29.83 -15.00 28.64
C LYS A 154 29.67 -14.93 30.17
N ARG A 155 28.43 -14.83 30.68
CA ARG A 155 28.15 -14.84 32.14
C ARG A 155 28.13 -16.24 32.77
N LYS A 156 28.22 -17.32 32.00
CA LYS A 156 28.23 -18.71 32.51
C LYS A 156 29.60 -19.38 32.54
N ALA A 157 30.67 -18.64 32.17
CA ALA A 157 32.03 -19.17 32.06
C ALA A 157 33.02 -18.44 32.98
N VAL A 158 32.54 -17.84 34.08
CA VAL A 158 33.34 -17.10 35.08
C VAL A 158 32.81 -17.40 36.49
N GLU A 159 32.53 -18.68 36.78
CA GLU A 159 32.08 -19.17 38.10
C GLU A 159 32.76 -20.50 38.49
N ASP A 160 33.85 -20.88 37.80
CA ASP A 160 34.54 -22.17 37.99
C ASP A 160 36.06 -22.02 37.76
N ASP A 161 36.67 -21.06 38.47
CA ASP A 161 38.12 -20.95 38.66
C ASP A 161 38.40 -20.16 39.96
N SER A 162 38.37 -20.87 41.08
CA SER A 162 38.70 -20.36 42.42
C SER A 162 39.10 -21.52 43.33
N GLU A 163 40.26 -22.11 43.04
CA GLU A 163 40.97 -22.95 44.00
C GLU A 163 41.82 -22.09 44.97
N GLU A 164 41.81 -22.51 46.24
CA GLU A 164 42.77 -22.23 47.32
C GLU A 164 43.24 -20.78 47.62
N ASP A 165 42.70 -20.19 48.70
CA ASP A 165 43.50 -19.92 49.92
C ASP A 165 42.58 -19.83 51.17
N ALA A 166 43.15 -19.82 52.39
CA ALA A 166 42.62 -20.50 53.57
C ALA A 166 41.69 -19.74 54.55
N ASP A 167 41.01 -20.56 55.39
CA ASP A 167 40.56 -20.34 56.78
C ASP A 167 39.69 -19.12 57.16
N LEU A 168 38.36 -19.31 57.26
CA LEU A 168 37.49 -18.62 58.23
C LEU A 168 36.29 -19.49 58.70
N PRO A 169 35.76 -19.28 59.94
CA PRO A 169 34.92 -20.25 60.65
C PRO A 169 33.39 -20.19 60.38
N PRO A 170 32.63 -21.25 60.75
CA PRO A 170 31.26 -21.46 60.26
C PRO A 170 30.15 -20.75 61.06
N SER A 171 29.20 -20.15 60.34
CA SER A 171 27.96 -19.56 60.88
C SER A 171 26.72 -20.32 60.34
N LYS A 172 25.69 -20.52 61.19
CA LYS A 172 24.61 -21.52 60.99
C LYS A 172 23.24 -20.89 60.74
N SER A 173 22.65 -21.10 59.56
CA SER A 173 21.19 -21.03 59.31
C SER A 173 20.88 -21.62 57.92
N LYS A 174 20.37 -22.85 57.71
CA LYS A 174 19.17 -23.57 58.20
C LYS A 174 17.86 -23.18 57.48
N LYS A 175 17.11 -24.22 57.03
CA LYS A 175 15.72 -24.27 56.50
C LYS A 175 15.60 -24.16 54.95
N GLN A 176 15.41 -25.27 54.22
CA GLN A 176 14.12 -25.91 53.81
C GLN A 176 13.28 -25.05 52.83
N ARG A 177 12.46 -25.52 51.87
CA ARG A 177 11.97 -26.84 51.35
C ARG A 177 11.02 -26.50 50.16
N SER A 178 10.88 -27.19 49.03
CA SER A 178 11.54 -28.35 48.37
C SER A 178 11.13 -28.38 46.87
N GLU A 179 11.46 -29.44 46.12
CA GLU A 179 10.85 -29.75 44.81
C GLU A 179 9.31 -29.94 44.88
N PRO A 180 8.62 -29.97 43.72
CA PRO A 180 8.22 -31.29 43.21
C PRO A 180 8.49 -31.54 41.71
N LYS A 181 8.53 -32.83 41.36
CA LYS A 181 8.82 -33.38 40.02
C LYS A 181 7.59 -33.47 39.11
N LEU A 182 7.90 -33.72 37.82
CA LEU A 182 7.07 -34.15 36.69
C LEU A 182 5.60 -34.51 36.95
N ASP A 183 4.73 -34.12 36.00
CA ASP A 183 3.85 -35.13 35.41
C ASP A 183 3.53 -34.93 33.92
N LYS A 184 3.23 -36.04 33.22
CA LYS A 184 2.84 -36.08 31.80
C LYS A 184 1.34 -35.80 31.65
N VAL A 185 0.96 -34.81 30.83
CA VAL A 185 -0.40 -34.77 30.25
C VAL A 185 -0.35 -34.54 28.74
N LYS A 186 -0.58 -35.62 27.98
CA LYS A 186 -1.13 -35.48 26.62
C LYS A 186 -2.59 -35.04 26.75
N SER A 187 -2.99 -34.00 26.03
CA SER A 187 -4.13 -34.01 25.08
C SER A 187 -4.90 -32.68 24.96
N ARG A 188 -5.40 -32.43 23.74
CA ARG A 188 -6.77 -31.95 23.48
C ARG A 188 -7.17 -30.59 24.09
N SER A 189 -6.94 -29.51 23.35
CA SER A 189 -8.04 -28.85 22.61
C SER A 189 -7.62 -27.54 21.93
N GLU A 190 -7.74 -27.48 20.59
CA GLU A 190 -7.77 -26.20 19.88
C GLU A 190 -8.96 -26.19 18.91
N LYS A 191 -10.11 -25.79 19.45
CA LYS A 191 -11.41 -25.72 18.77
C LYS A 191 -11.95 -24.30 18.89
N ARG A 192 -12.27 -23.68 17.74
CA ARG A 192 -12.77 -22.29 17.57
C ARG A 192 -11.62 -21.26 17.64
N ARG A 193 -11.56 -20.22 16.79
CA ARG A 193 -12.65 -19.54 16.06
C ARG A 193 -12.31 -19.27 14.57
N LYS A 194 -13.05 -19.87 13.64
CA LYS A 194 -13.21 -19.29 12.28
C LYS A 194 -14.12 -18.07 12.40
N LYS A 195 -13.58 -16.85 12.28
CA LYS A 195 -14.41 -15.63 12.16
C LYS A 195 -14.93 -15.53 10.72
N LYS A 196 -16.13 -16.08 10.47
CA LYS A 196 -16.86 -15.83 9.21
C LYS A 196 -17.06 -14.32 9.09
N LYS A 197 -16.42 -13.66 8.12
CA LYS A 197 -16.83 -12.32 7.68
C LYS A 197 -17.88 -12.51 6.58
N ALA A 198 -19.14 -12.46 6.96
CA ALA A 198 -20.21 -12.30 5.99
C ALA A 198 -20.16 -10.86 5.47
N THR A 199 -19.88 -10.69 4.19
CA THR A 199 -20.24 -9.47 3.45
C THR A 199 -21.49 -9.81 2.67
N ALA A 200 -22.63 -9.37 3.18
CA ALA A 200 -23.90 -9.48 2.46
C ALA A 200 -23.89 -8.56 1.24
N ASN A 201 -24.61 -8.97 0.19
CA ASN A 201 -25.06 -8.05 -0.85
C ASN A 201 -25.96 -6.98 -0.23
N SER A 202 -25.90 -5.76 -0.75
CA SER A 202 -26.95 -4.76 -0.59
C SER A 202 -26.96 -3.89 -1.84
N SER A 203 -28.16 -3.72 -2.44
CA SER A 203 -28.60 -2.66 -3.35
C SER A 203 -27.53 -1.99 -4.24
N ASP A 204 -27.54 -2.11 -5.57
CA ASP A 204 -28.70 -2.01 -6.48
C ASP A 204 -29.57 -0.77 -6.21
N VAL A 205 -29.26 0.31 -6.92
CA VAL A 205 -30.11 1.49 -7.09
C VAL A 205 -29.98 1.98 -8.53
N SER A 206 -31.01 1.67 -9.32
CA SER A 206 -31.24 2.27 -10.64
C SER A 206 -31.81 3.68 -10.48
N SER A 207 -31.20 4.69 -11.10
CA SER A 207 -31.73 6.07 -11.30
C SER A 207 -30.63 7.00 -11.83
N VAL A 208 -30.85 7.95 -12.76
CA VAL A 208 -31.96 8.20 -13.71
C VAL A 208 -31.31 8.71 -15.02
N LEU A 209 -32.00 8.57 -16.14
CA LEU A 209 -31.75 9.39 -17.33
C LEU A 209 -31.87 10.88 -16.99
N SER A 210 -30.98 11.72 -17.51
CA SER A 210 -31.18 13.19 -17.53
C SER A 210 -30.55 13.79 -18.77
N SER A 211 -31.25 13.55 -19.89
CA SER A 211 -31.13 14.37 -21.08
C SER A 211 -31.53 15.80 -20.73
N ASN A 212 -30.65 16.78 -20.90
CA ASN A 212 -31.08 18.16 -20.98
C ASN A 212 -30.25 18.92 -22.02
N SER A 213 -30.75 18.87 -23.26
CA SER A 213 -30.38 19.82 -24.29
C SER A 213 -30.90 21.21 -23.90
N ARG A 214 -30.04 22.23 -23.97
CA ARG A 214 -30.47 23.64 -24.09
C ARG A 214 -29.33 24.52 -24.58
N ASN A 215 -29.51 24.95 -25.83
CA ASN A 215 -28.99 26.15 -26.49
C ASN A 215 -28.25 27.14 -25.57
N THR A 216 -27.00 27.46 -25.90
CA THR A 216 -26.35 28.70 -25.45
C THR A 216 -26.26 29.65 -26.63
N THR A 217 -27.08 30.69 -26.59
CA THR A 217 -27.19 31.72 -27.62
C THR A 217 -25.92 32.57 -27.71
N HIS A 218 -25.45 32.86 -28.92
CA HIS A 218 -24.36 33.81 -29.14
C HIS A 218 -24.75 35.25 -28.71
N PRO A 219 -23.92 35.98 -27.95
CA PRO A 219 -23.99 37.44 -27.91
C PRO A 219 -23.31 38.03 -29.17
N PRO A 220 -23.81 39.16 -29.70
CA PRO A 220 -23.24 39.80 -30.89
C PRO A 220 -21.98 40.61 -30.59
N SER A 221 -21.13 40.74 -31.62
CA SER A 221 -19.90 41.53 -31.61
C SER A 221 -20.15 43.01 -31.33
N LEU A 222 -19.25 43.64 -30.55
CA LEU A 222 -19.12 45.10 -30.48
C LEU A 222 -17.70 45.54 -30.93
N PRO A 223 -17.56 46.75 -31.50
CA PRO A 223 -16.42 47.11 -32.32
C PRO A 223 -15.18 47.58 -31.54
N ALA A 224 -14.05 47.56 -32.23
CA ALA A 224 -12.77 48.04 -31.72
C ALA A 224 -12.83 49.51 -31.27
N SER A 225 -12.25 49.80 -30.11
CA SER A 225 -11.89 51.16 -29.69
C SER A 225 -10.39 51.21 -29.41
N GLN A 226 -9.68 52.02 -30.19
CA GLN A 226 -8.33 52.45 -29.86
C GLN A 226 -8.35 53.37 -28.62
N PRO A 227 -7.29 53.35 -27.80
CA PRO A 227 -6.83 54.55 -27.11
C PRO A 227 -5.53 55.09 -27.75
N PRO A 228 -5.36 56.42 -27.88
CA PRO A 228 -4.17 57.00 -28.45
C PRO A 228 -2.99 57.02 -27.46
N SER A 229 -1.80 57.08 -28.04
CA SER A 229 -0.53 57.33 -27.36
C SER A 229 -0.57 58.52 -26.40
N ARG A 230 -0.04 58.34 -25.18
CA ARG A 230 0.47 59.45 -24.36
C ARG A 230 1.67 58.99 -23.54
N ALA A 231 2.83 59.57 -23.87
CA ALA A 231 4.01 59.49 -23.02
C ALA A 231 3.77 60.27 -21.72
N ALA A 232 4.17 59.69 -20.59
CA ALA A 232 4.22 60.35 -19.30
C ALA A 232 5.52 59.97 -18.60
N THR A 233 6.56 60.78 -18.82
CA THR A 233 7.79 60.75 -18.03
C THR A 233 7.45 61.12 -16.58
N LEU A 234 7.62 60.19 -15.64
CA LEU A 234 7.55 60.48 -14.21
C LEU A 234 8.86 60.08 -13.52
N SER A 235 9.34 61.01 -12.69
CA SER A 235 10.63 60.98 -12.01
C SER A 235 10.69 59.90 -10.93
N PRO A 236 11.85 59.27 -10.68
CA PRO A 236 12.04 58.41 -9.52
C PRO A 236 11.94 59.22 -8.21
N ALA A 237 11.16 58.70 -7.26
CA ALA A 237 11.13 59.16 -5.86
C ALA A 237 12.18 58.36 -5.04
N PRO A 238 12.70 58.92 -3.94
CA PRO A 238 13.87 58.36 -3.25
C PRO A 238 13.57 57.05 -2.50
N ALA A 239 14.61 56.22 -2.36
CA ALA A 239 14.57 54.97 -1.62
C ALA A 239 14.26 55.21 -0.14
N ALA A 240 13.29 54.48 0.39
CA ALA A 240 13.16 54.25 1.82
C ALA A 240 13.92 52.96 2.15
N ASP A 241 14.89 53.04 3.06
CA ASP A 241 15.56 51.86 3.61
C ASP A 241 14.55 50.99 4.36
N ILE A 242 14.27 49.81 3.82
CA ILE A 242 13.53 48.75 4.51
C ILE A 242 14.53 47.70 4.96
N ASP A 243 14.71 47.58 6.27
CA ASP A 243 15.61 46.63 6.91
C ASP A 243 15.27 45.18 6.49
N PRO A 244 16.19 44.43 5.84
CA PRO A 244 15.93 43.07 5.41
C PRO A 244 15.76 42.03 6.54
N SER A 245 15.99 42.40 7.81
CA SER A 245 16.08 41.44 8.93
C SER A 245 14.74 41.01 9.54
N GLU A 246 13.66 41.79 9.41
CA GLU A 246 12.44 41.57 10.20
C GLU A 246 11.41 40.60 9.57
N LEU A 247 11.48 40.34 8.26
CA LEU A 247 10.49 39.51 7.53
C LEU A 247 10.74 37.99 7.59
N ALA A 248 11.76 37.54 8.32
CA ALA A 248 12.13 36.13 8.41
C ALA A 248 11.28 35.29 9.39
N ASN A 249 10.47 35.92 10.25
CA ASN A 249 9.77 35.22 11.34
C ASN A 249 8.24 35.34 11.27
N ALA A 250 7.58 34.17 11.44
CA ALA A 250 6.14 34.00 11.70
C ALA A 250 5.14 34.16 10.53
N THR A 251 5.30 33.39 9.46
CA THR A 251 4.10 32.82 8.80
C THR A 251 3.59 31.60 9.61
N PRO A 252 2.35 31.61 10.15
CA PRO A 252 1.86 30.54 11.04
C PRO A 252 1.78 29.17 10.36
N TYR A 253 1.66 29.14 9.03
CA TYR A 253 1.64 27.92 8.21
C TYR A 253 2.89 27.05 8.39
N ASN A 254 4.07 27.65 8.55
CA ASN A 254 5.34 26.93 8.63
C ASN A 254 5.49 26.18 9.97
N ARG A 255 5.01 26.79 11.07
CA ARG A 255 5.07 26.21 12.42
C ARG A 255 4.21 24.95 12.57
N TYR A 256 3.08 24.84 11.86
CA TYR A 256 2.26 23.61 11.83
C TYR A 256 2.98 22.46 11.11
N HIS A 257 3.51 22.71 9.92
CA HIS A 257 4.25 21.68 9.17
C HIS A 257 5.52 21.24 9.89
N GLN A 258 6.27 22.16 10.51
CA GLN A 258 7.45 21.81 11.30
C GLN A 258 7.10 20.96 12.54
N ARG A 259 5.99 21.28 13.24
CA ARG A 259 5.48 20.45 14.36
C ARG A 259 5.02 19.07 13.89
N HIS A 260 4.29 18.98 12.77
CA HIS A 260 3.88 17.69 12.22
C HIS A 260 5.08 16.86 11.73
N HIS A 261 6.09 17.49 11.12
CA HIS A 261 7.32 16.82 10.70
C HIS A 261 8.14 16.34 11.90
N GLN A 262 8.33 17.16 12.95
CA GLN A 262 8.95 16.72 14.20
C GLN A 262 8.14 15.62 14.90
N ALA A 263 6.80 15.69 14.90
CA ALA A 263 5.95 14.63 15.42
C ALA A 263 6.10 13.32 14.63
N GLN A 264 6.23 13.37 13.30
CA GLN A 264 6.50 12.19 12.47
C GLN A 264 7.91 11.63 12.69
N ILE A 265 8.93 12.49 12.87
CA ILE A 265 10.28 12.07 13.28
C ILE A 265 10.26 11.42 14.67
N LEU A 266 9.56 12.01 15.64
CA LEU A 266 9.46 11.49 17.00
C LEU A 266 8.62 10.21 17.08
N LEU A 267 7.51 10.10 16.35
CA LEU A 267 6.73 8.86 16.23
C LEU A 267 7.55 7.75 15.59
N ARG A 268 8.29 8.05 14.52
CA ARG A 268 9.30 7.12 13.98
C ARG A 268 10.31 6.74 15.07
N ARG A 269 10.97 7.71 15.72
CA ARG A 269 11.99 7.46 16.75
C ARG A 269 11.47 6.66 17.94
N LEU A 270 10.22 6.87 18.36
CA LEU A 270 9.54 6.12 19.42
C LEU A 270 9.25 4.67 18.99
N VAL A 271 8.80 4.45 17.75
CA VAL A 271 8.65 3.11 17.17
C VAL A 271 10.01 2.41 17.02
N TYR A 272 11.07 3.12 16.61
CA TYR A 272 12.44 2.58 16.49
C TYR A 272 13.13 2.34 17.85
N SER A 273 12.75 3.03 18.92
CA SER A 273 13.41 2.94 20.24
C SER A 273 13.06 1.70 21.06
N GLY A 274 12.00 0.97 20.72
CA GLY A 274 11.61 -0.27 21.42
C GLY A 274 11.14 -0.09 22.89
N ILE A 275 10.83 1.14 23.33
CA ILE A 275 10.54 1.47 24.74
C ILE A 275 9.22 0.86 25.26
N PHE A 276 8.34 0.32 24.40
CA PHE A 276 7.17 -0.48 24.84
C PHE A 276 7.53 -1.91 25.26
N GLY A 277 8.54 -2.02 26.14
CA GLY A 277 8.97 -3.24 26.80
C GLY A 277 8.25 -3.50 28.12
N LYS A 278 7.03 -4.06 28.02
CA LYS A 278 6.28 -4.79 29.08
C LYS A 278 5.66 -3.98 30.25
N SER A 279 4.46 -4.42 30.64
CA SER A 279 3.73 -4.11 31.88
C SER A 279 3.17 -2.68 32.07
N ALA A 280 2.04 -2.39 31.42
CA ALA A 280 1.10 -1.41 31.97
C ALA A 280 0.27 -2.06 33.11
N PRO A 281 0.16 -1.46 34.31
CA PRO A 281 -0.66 -2.00 35.37
C PRO A 281 -2.15 -1.97 35.00
N LYS A 282 -2.88 -2.98 35.50
CA LYS A 282 -4.31 -3.18 35.25
C LYS A 282 -5.11 -2.05 35.93
N ALA A 283 -5.51 -1.04 35.18
CA ALA A 283 -6.40 0.00 35.68
C ALA A 283 -7.73 -0.64 36.14
N GLN A 284 -8.08 -0.43 37.41
CA GLN A 284 -9.36 -0.89 37.95
C GLN A 284 -10.50 -0.13 37.26
N ARG A 285 -11.50 -0.88 36.78
CA ARG A 285 -12.75 -0.32 36.27
C ARG A 285 -13.54 0.22 37.46
N LEU A 286 -13.63 1.54 37.60
CA LEU A 286 -14.66 2.17 38.41
C LEU A 286 -16.03 1.96 37.72
N ASN A 287 -17.02 1.52 38.49
CA ASN A 287 -18.40 1.43 38.02
C ASN A 287 -19.02 2.83 37.94
N PRO A 288 -19.79 3.15 36.88
CA PRO A 288 -20.70 4.29 36.93
C PRO A 288 -21.89 3.98 37.85
N PRO A 289 -22.45 4.97 38.57
CA PRO A 289 -23.60 4.76 39.43
C PRO A 289 -24.88 4.50 38.62
N GLN A 290 -25.76 3.65 39.15
CA GLN A 290 -27.14 3.56 38.68
C GLN A 290 -27.90 4.83 39.13
N GLN A 291 -28.61 5.47 38.22
CA GLN A 291 -29.78 6.27 38.58
C GLN A 291 -31.03 5.43 38.31
N GLN A 292 -31.90 5.38 39.31
CA GLN A 292 -33.27 4.87 39.21
C GLN A 292 -34.21 6.05 38.95
N ASP A 293 -35.50 5.71 38.90
CA ASP A 293 -36.68 6.56 38.76
C ASP A 293 -37.07 6.89 37.31
N ALA A 294 -38.34 6.91 36.91
CA ALA A 294 -39.64 6.39 37.37
C ALA A 294 -40.68 7.09 36.46
N SER A 295 -41.93 6.62 36.43
CA SER A 295 -43.06 7.07 35.56
C SER A 295 -43.20 6.20 34.29
N THR A 296 -44.04 5.16 34.25
CA THR A 296 -45.49 5.09 34.56
C THR A 296 -46.34 5.87 33.56
N SER A 297 -46.94 5.16 32.61
CA SER A 297 -48.26 5.45 32.02
C SER A 297 -48.72 4.22 31.24
N ALA A 298 -49.84 3.62 31.67
CA ALA A 298 -50.47 2.50 31.00
C ALA A 298 -51.50 2.99 29.97
N ILE A 299 -51.79 2.19 28.95
CA ILE A 299 -53.12 2.10 28.31
C ILE A 299 -53.43 0.62 28.05
N THR A 300 -54.66 0.23 28.34
CA THR A 300 -55.21 -1.14 28.35
C THR A 300 -55.95 -1.46 27.04
N THR A 301 -56.34 -2.74 26.85
CA THR A 301 -57.42 -3.33 25.98
C THR A 301 -56.82 -4.39 25.04
N ALA A 302 -56.92 -5.70 25.31
CA ALA A 302 -58.04 -6.65 25.04
C ALA A 302 -58.33 -6.88 23.54
N ALA A 303 -58.70 -8.07 22.99
CA ALA A 303 -59.06 -9.40 23.53
C ALA A 303 -58.66 -10.52 22.51
N ALA A 304 -58.36 -11.77 22.90
CA ALA A 304 -59.21 -12.99 22.89
C ALA A 304 -59.52 -13.68 21.52
N GLY A 305 -59.57 -15.02 21.50
CA GLY A 305 -59.88 -15.91 20.34
C GLY A 305 -58.62 -16.38 19.57
N GLN A 306 -58.19 -17.65 19.45
CA GLN A 306 -58.80 -19.00 19.33
C GLN A 306 -59.56 -19.31 18.03
N THR A 307 -59.27 -20.53 17.53
CA THR A 307 -59.82 -21.34 16.41
C THR A 307 -59.28 -20.99 15.00
N GLU A 308 -59.11 -21.89 14.03
CA GLU A 308 -59.12 -23.35 13.88
C GLU A 308 -58.51 -23.70 12.50
N ALA A 309 -58.39 -24.98 12.15
CA ALA A 309 -57.90 -25.40 10.83
C ALA A 309 -58.99 -25.32 9.75
N THR A 310 -58.61 -25.04 8.51
CA THR A 310 -59.42 -25.38 7.32
C THR A 310 -58.50 -25.73 6.16
N GLN A 311 -58.64 -26.95 5.64
CA GLN A 311 -58.07 -27.36 4.37
C GLN A 311 -58.96 -26.83 3.24
N HIS A 312 -58.38 -26.24 2.19
CA HIS A 312 -59.05 -26.19 0.89
C HIS A 312 -58.08 -26.52 -0.24
N SER A 313 -58.42 -27.59 -0.97
CA SER A 313 -57.86 -27.93 -2.26
C SER A 313 -58.46 -27.01 -3.32
N SER A 314 -57.66 -26.61 -4.32
CA SER A 314 -58.15 -26.12 -5.61
C SER A 314 -57.10 -26.36 -6.68
N ASP A 315 -57.43 -27.20 -7.65
CA ASP A 315 -56.73 -27.24 -8.94
C ASP A 315 -56.80 -25.86 -9.63
N SER A 316 -55.74 -25.51 -10.34
CA SER A 316 -55.84 -24.56 -11.47
C SER A 316 -54.70 -24.79 -12.45
N THR A 317 -55.07 -25.44 -13.55
CA THR A 317 -54.27 -25.64 -14.75
C THR A 317 -54.16 -24.35 -15.56
N ALA A 318 -52.94 -23.94 -15.94
CA ALA A 318 -52.71 -23.07 -17.11
C ALA A 318 -51.24 -23.01 -17.57
N ALA A 319 -51.02 -23.31 -18.85
CA ALA A 319 -50.01 -22.73 -19.75
C ALA A 319 -48.55 -22.55 -19.25
N THR A 320 -47.73 -23.59 -19.40
CA THR A 320 -46.26 -23.44 -19.47
C THR A 320 -45.87 -22.76 -20.77
N SER A 321 -45.67 -21.45 -20.75
CA SER A 321 -45.12 -20.69 -21.89
C SER A 321 -43.62 -20.98 -22.07
N SER A 322 -43.22 -21.49 -23.24
CA SER A 322 -41.81 -21.72 -23.58
C SER A 322 -41.06 -20.40 -23.75
N SER A 323 -40.31 -19.99 -22.73
CA SER A 323 -39.39 -18.86 -22.78
C SER A 323 -37.96 -19.36 -22.97
N ASP A 324 -37.52 -19.47 -24.22
CA ASP A 324 -36.13 -19.77 -24.63
C ASP A 324 -35.15 -18.62 -24.31
N ASN A 325 -34.97 -18.34 -23.02
CA ASN A 325 -33.91 -17.48 -22.52
C ASN A 325 -32.67 -18.32 -22.19
N ALA A 326 -32.00 -18.81 -23.25
CA ALA A 326 -30.71 -19.48 -23.12
C ALA A 326 -29.70 -18.56 -22.39
N PRO A 327 -29.24 -18.90 -21.17
CA PRO A 327 -28.42 -17.99 -20.39
C PRO A 327 -27.07 -17.78 -21.10
N ARG A 328 -26.80 -16.53 -21.51
CA ARG A 328 -25.53 -16.14 -22.12
C ARG A 328 -24.38 -16.53 -21.19
N LYS A 329 -23.66 -17.60 -21.55
CA LYS A 329 -22.52 -18.14 -20.79
C LYS A 329 -21.46 -17.05 -20.66
N SER A 330 -21.44 -16.36 -19.52
CA SER A 330 -20.43 -15.36 -19.22
C SER A 330 -19.05 -16.00 -19.33
N LYS A 331 -18.15 -15.43 -20.13
CA LYS A 331 -16.80 -15.94 -20.34
C LYS A 331 -16.06 -15.86 -19.00
N SER A 332 -16.07 -16.96 -18.23
CA SER A 332 -15.48 -16.99 -16.89
C SER A 332 -13.99 -16.71 -17.00
N LYS A 333 -13.49 -15.72 -16.26
CA LYS A 333 -12.09 -15.30 -16.34
C LYS A 333 -11.18 -16.48 -15.95
N PRO A 334 -10.11 -16.76 -16.72
CA PRO A 334 -9.19 -17.86 -16.40
C PRO A 334 -8.58 -17.64 -15.02
N HIS A 335 -8.70 -18.66 -14.16
CA HIS A 335 -8.26 -18.54 -12.78
C HIS A 335 -6.74 -18.57 -12.66
N LYS A 336 -6.23 -17.65 -11.83
CA LYS A 336 -4.81 -17.58 -11.46
C LYS A 336 -4.64 -18.16 -10.06
N PRO A 337 -4.01 -19.35 -9.89
CA PRO A 337 -3.79 -19.95 -8.57
C PRO A 337 -2.97 -19.03 -7.68
N GLY A 338 -3.35 -18.92 -6.40
CA GLY A 338 -2.70 -18.02 -5.45
C GLY A 338 -1.21 -18.28 -5.25
N ALA A 339 -0.47 -17.28 -4.77
CA ALA A 339 0.99 -17.34 -4.64
C ALA A 339 1.50 -18.47 -3.71
N ALA A 340 0.77 -18.78 -2.64
CA ALA A 340 1.17 -19.74 -1.61
C ALA A 340 1.37 -21.17 -2.15
N HIS A 341 2.41 -21.86 -1.64
CA HIS A 341 2.71 -23.26 -1.94
C HIS A 341 1.80 -24.22 -1.16
N THR A 342 0.52 -24.26 -1.50
CA THR A 342 -0.41 -25.31 -1.04
C THR A 342 -0.46 -26.44 -2.08
N ALA A 343 -0.83 -27.65 -1.65
CA ALA A 343 -1.03 -28.80 -2.55
C ALA A 343 -1.98 -28.46 -3.72
N TRP A 344 -3.09 -27.78 -3.41
CA TRP A 344 -4.05 -27.26 -4.39
C TRP A 344 -3.41 -26.28 -5.40
N ASN A 345 -2.69 -25.26 -4.94
CA ASN A 345 -2.09 -24.28 -5.85
C ASN A 345 -0.98 -24.89 -6.71
N MET A 346 -0.21 -25.84 -6.16
CA MET A 346 0.82 -26.60 -6.89
C MET A 346 0.19 -27.46 -8.00
N PHE A 347 -0.87 -28.21 -7.67
CA PHE A 347 -1.64 -28.99 -8.64
C PHE A 347 -2.25 -28.09 -9.71
N ALA A 348 -3.00 -27.05 -9.32
CA ALA A 348 -3.72 -26.18 -10.24
C ALA A 348 -2.80 -25.50 -11.25
N ARG A 349 -1.62 -25.03 -10.83
CA ARG A 349 -0.61 -24.47 -11.77
C ARG A 349 -0.12 -25.51 -12.77
N LYS A 350 0.19 -26.75 -12.33
CA LYS A 350 0.66 -27.80 -13.25
C LYS A 350 -0.46 -28.23 -14.21
N HIS A 351 -1.68 -28.39 -13.71
CA HIS A 351 -2.84 -28.80 -14.50
C HIS A 351 -3.22 -27.75 -15.54
N MET A 352 -3.27 -26.47 -15.16
CA MET A 352 -3.56 -25.37 -16.10
C MET A 352 -2.44 -25.15 -17.13
N LYS A 353 -1.17 -25.42 -16.78
CA LYS A 353 -0.06 -25.41 -17.75
C LYS A 353 -0.23 -26.51 -18.81
N LYS A 354 -0.73 -27.69 -18.45
CA LYS A 354 -1.03 -28.77 -19.41
C LYS A 354 -2.34 -28.52 -20.18
N ASN A 355 -3.36 -28.00 -19.48
CA ASN A 355 -4.74 -27.89 -19.97
C ASN A 355 -5.23 -26.44 -19.88
N HIS A 356 -4.74 -25.59 -20.77
CA HIS A 356 -4.98 -24.13 -20.76
C HIS A 356 -6.45 -23.72 -20.92
N LYS A 357 -7.34 -24.63 -21.35
CA LYS A 357 -8.79 -24.40 -21.49
C LYS A 357 -9.60 -24.70 -20.21
N HIS A 358 -9.03 -25.39 -19.22
CA HIS A 358 -9.79 -25.81 -18.03
C HIS A 358 -10.10 -24.62 -17.10
N THR A 359 -11.37 -24.49 -16.75
CA THR A 359 -11.90 -23.58 -15.74
C THR A 359 -11.50 -24.00 -14.33
N THR A 360 -11.63 -23.08 -13.37
CA THR A 360 -11.41 -23.36 -11.93
C THR A 360 -12.24 -24.53 -11.41
N ALA A 361 -13.48 -24.66 -11.91
CA ALA A 361 -14.43 -25.67 -11.47
C ALA A 361 -13.95 -27.07 -11.90
N GLU A 362 -13.53 -27.22 -13.16
CA GLU A 362 -12.97 -28.46 -13.69
C GLU A 362 -11.66 -28.84 -13.00
N VAL A 363 -10.74 -27.89 -12.79
CA VAL A 363 -9.49 -28.15 -12.05
C VAL A 363 -9.78 -28.56 -10.60
N ARG A 364 -10.82 -27.99 -9.97
CA ARG A 364 -11.24 -28.38 -8.62
C ARG A 364 -11.88 -29.76 -8.59
N ALA A 365 -12.73 -30.08 -9.57
CA ALA A 365 -13.31 -31.41 -9.71
C ALA A 365 -12.23 -32.49 -9.86
N VAL A 366 -11.25 -32.28 -10.74
CA VAL A 366 -10.12 -33.21 -10.91
C VAL A 366 -9.32 -33.35 -9.62
N PHE A 367 -9.01 -32.26 -8.90
CA PHE A 367 -8.28 -32.34 -7.62
C PHE A 367 -9.07 -33.06 -6.53
N SER A 368 -10.39 -32.86 -6.47
CA SER A 368 -11.28 -33.55 -5.53
C SER A 368 -11.51 -35.03 -5.86
N ALA A 369 -11.34 -35.43 -7.13
CA ALA A 369 -11.42 -36.81 -7.58
C ALA A 369 -10.08 -37.57 -7.49
N MET A 370 -8.96 -36.90 -7.14
CA MET A 370 -7.67 -37.57 -6.98
C MET A 370 -7.69 -38.56 -5.82
N SER A 371 -6.97 -39.66 -5.99
CA SER A 371 -6.83 -40.67 -4.94
C SER A 371 -6.03 -40.14 -3.73
N PRO A 372 -6.23 -40.69 -2.51
CA PRO A 372 -5.44 -40.33 -1.33
C PRO A 372 -3.91 -40.34 -1.51
N PRO A 373 -3.25 -41.33 -2.17
CA PRO A 373 -1.81 -41.31 -2.38
C PRO A 373 -1.33 -40.20 -3.33
N GLU A 374 -2.11 -39.85 -4.35
CA GLU A 374 -1.80 -38.72 -5.23
C GLU A 374 -1.91 -37.38 -4.48
N LEU A 375 -2.97 -37.20 -3.70
CA LEU A 375 -3.12 -36.03 -2.82
C LEU A 375 -1.95 -35.91 -1.83
N GLN A 376 -1.47 -37.04 -1.29
CA GLN A 376 -0.29 -37.06 -0.42
C GLN A 376 0.98 -36.64 -1.17
N THR A 377 1.17 -37.09 -2.40
CA THR A 377 2.29 -36.67 -3.26
C THR A 377 2.30 -35.15 -3.48
N TRP A 378 1.12 -34.52 -3.64
CA TRP A 378 1.01 -33.06 -3.75
C TRP A 378 1.25 -32.32 -2.43
N LYS A 379 0.88 -32.90 -1.28
CA LYS A 379 1.20 -32.35 0.04
C LYS A 379 2.71 -32.38 0.32
N VAL A 380 3.39 -33.49 0.01
CA VAL A 380 4.85 -33.59 0.13
C VAL A 380 5.54 -32.53 -0.74
N LYS A 381 5.18 -32.43 -2.03
CA LYS A 381 5.73 -31.40 -2.94
C LYS A 381 5.47 -29.97 -2.48
N ALA A 382 4.34 -29.70 -1.83
CA ALA A 382 4.05 -28.42 -1.22
C ALA A 382 4.96 -28.15 0.00
N ALA A 383 5.13 -29.12 0.89
CA ALA A 383 6.00 -29.02 2.06
C ALA A 383 7.48 -28.86 1.69
N THR A 384 8.02 -29.69 0.78
CA THR A 384 9.40 -29.56 0.28
C THR A 384 9.67 -28.17 -0.29
N LYS A 385 8.71 -27.59 -1.03
CA LYS A 385 8.88 -26.24 -1.60
C LYS A 385 8.73 -25.12 -0.56
N GLN A 386 8.05 -25.35 0.56
CA GLN A 386 8.08 -24.44 1.70
C GLN A 386 9.44 -24.50 2.42
N ILE A 387 10.00 -25.69 2.62
CA ILE A 387 11.34 -25.89 3.22
C ILE A 387 12.42 -25.24 2.36
N GLN A 388 12.46 -25.51 1.05
CA GLN A 388 13.41 -24.88 0.12
C GLN A 388 13.32 -23.36 0.14
N LYS A 389 12.12 -22.78 0.25
CA LYS A 389 11.95 -21.33 0.35
C LYS A 389 12.49 -20.76 1.67
N GLY A 390 12.55 -21.55 2.74
CA GLY A 390 13.16 -21.17 4.01
C GLY A 390 14.68 -21.33 4.03
N GLY A 391 15.21 -22.46 3.53
CA GLY A 391 16.65 -22.76 3.56
C GLY A 391 17.49 -21.86 2.66
N ASN A 392 16.95 -21.43 1.52
CA ASN A 392 17.65 -20.52 0.60
C ASN A 392 17.78 -19.07 1.13
N ALA A 393 17.42 -18.83 2.40
CA ALA A 393 17.63 -17.58 3.13
C ALA A 393 18.64 -17.73 4.30
N SER A 394 19.33 -18.88 4.41
CA SER A 394 20.25 -19.18 5.52
C SER A 394 21.61 -19.77 5.13
N GLU A 395 21.92 -19.90 3.84
CA GLU A 395 23.20 -20.47 3.34
C GLU A 395 24.15 -19.44 2.71
N GLU A 396 23.79 -18.16 2.65
CA GLU A 396 24.61 -17.09 2.06
C GLU A 396 25.36 -16.27 3.13
N SER A 397 25.91 -16.93 4.16
CA SER A 397 26.51 -16.23 5.32
C SER A 397 27.73 -16.88 6.02
N ASP A 398 28.38 -17.90 5.45
CA ASP A 398 29.62 -18.49 6.01
C ASP A 398 30.50 -19.10 4.89
N SER A 399 31.03 -18.26 3.99
CA SER A 399 31.90 -18.69 2.87
C SER A 399 32.90 -17.61 2.40
N GLU A 400 33.58 -16.94 3.34
CA GLU A 400 34.80 -16.17 3.06
C GLU A 400 35.81 -16.42 4.19
N GLY A 401 37.02 -16.91 3.88
CA GLY A 401 38.12 -16.85 4.86
C GLY A 401 39.05 -18.04 5.06
N GLU A 402 39.32 -18.90 4.06
CA GLU A 402 40.57 -19.68 4.07
C GLU A 402 41.47 -19.20 2.92
N GLY A 403 42.58 -18.56 3.29
CA GLY A 403 43.58 -18.03 2.36
C GLY A 403 44.63 -19.08 2.04
N GLU A 404 44.69 -19.52 0.79
CA GLU A 404 45.70 -20.47 0.32
C GLU A 404 47.03 -19.74 0.07
N ALA A 405 47.97 -19.90 0.99
CA ALA A 405 49.32 -19.36 0.88
C ALA A 405 50.15 -20.15 -0.15
N THR A 406 50.20 -19.66 -1.39
CA THR A 406 51.07 -20.22 -2.43
C THR A 406 52.53 -19.81 -2.17
N GLN A 407 53.34 -20.78 -1.76
CA GLN A 407 54.77 -20.58 -1.46
C GLN A 407 55.57 -20.42 -2.75
N SER A 408 56.53 -19.50 -2.75
CA SER A 408 57.55 -19.38 -3.81
C SER A 408 58.52 -20.56 -3.76
N ALA A 409 58.81 -21.17 -4.92
CA ALA A 409 59.98 -22.03 -5.08
C ALA A 409 60.43 -22.06 -6.55
N THR A 410 61.73 -21.76 -6.76
CA THR A 410 62.59 -22.16 -7.91
C THR A 410 62.22 -21.69 -9.32
N ALA A 411 63.18 -21.37 -10.22
CA ALA A 411 64.65 -21.32 -10.11
C ALA A 411 65.21 -20.19 -11.00
#